data_AF-A0A101UTG0-F1
#
_entry.id   AF-A0A101UTG0-F1
#
_cell.length_a   1.000
_cell.length_b   1.000
_cell.length_c   1.000
_cell.angle_alpha   90.00
_cell.angle_beta   90.00
_cell.angle_gamma   90.00
#
_symmetry.space_group_name_H-M   'P 1'
#
loop_
_entity.id
_entity.type
_entity.pdbx_description
1 polymer ?
#
loop_
_entity_poly.entity_id
_entity_poly.type
_entity_poly.pdbx_seq_one_letter_code
_entity_poly.pdbx_strand_id
1 'polypeptide(L)'
;MRLGLADDATAVTAAQLRDVVERLTQAGHWRPGDLEILFVMDAGYDVAYLSHALADLPVVLVGRLRSDRVMFRDPGPTRSGPKGGRPRRHGGVLAFAKPDSWHEPDVTTVTDTTRYGKAEAIA
;
A
#
# COMPACT_ATOMS: atom_id res chain seq x y z
N MET A 1 -22.42 4.99 -10.19
CA MET A 1 -22.05 3.94 -11.17
C MET A 1 -22.19 2.59 -10.48
N ARG A 2 -22.71 1.57 -11.18
CA ARG A 2 -22.79 0.19 -10.68
C ARG A 2 -21.94 -0.68 -11.60
N LEU A 3 -20.97 -1.40 -11.03
CA LEU A 3 -20.08 -2.27 -11.80
C LEU A 3 -20.87 -3.49 -12.30
N GLY A 4 -20.68 -3.82 -13.57
CA GLY A 4 -21.10 -5.08 -14.15
C GLY A 4 -20.14 -6.20 -13.75
N LEU A 5 -20.57 -7.45 -13.97
CA LEU A 5 -19.77 -8.64 -13.64
C LEU A 5 -18.45 -8.72 -14.44
N ALA A 6 -18.40 -8.13 -15.64
CA ALA A 6 -17.23 -8.12 -16.51
C ALA A 6 -16.29 -6.93 -16.26
N ASP A 7 -16.68 -5.98 -15.41
CA ASP A 7 -15.87 -4.80 -15.15
C ASP A 7 -14.70 -5.17 -14.22
N ASP A 8 -13.49 -4.77 -14.61
CA ASP A 8 -12.36 -4.78 -13.69
C ASP A 8 -12.54 -3.63 -12.69
N ALA A 9 -13.00 -3.98 -11.49
CA ALA A 9 -13.24 -3.05 -10.40
C ALA A 9 -11.99 -2.20 -10.07
N THR A 10 -10.79 -2.74 -10.25
CA THR A 10 -9.55 -2.04 -9.97
C THR A 10 -9.26 -1.01 -11.06
N ALA A 11 -9.41 -1.39 -12.33
CA ALA A 11 -9.24 -0.47 -13.46
C ALA A 11 -10.26 0.68 -13.40
N VAL A 12 -11.52 0.36 -13.04
CA VAL A 12 -12.56 1.39 -12.85
C VAL A 12 -12.22 2.31 -11.69
N THR A 13 -11.70 1.78 -10.57
CA THR A 13 -11.25 2.60 -9.45
C THR A 13 -10.13 3.54 -9.87
N ALA A 14 -9.16 3.07 -10.64
CA ALA A 14 -8.07 3.92 -11.16
C ALA A 14 -8.61 5.07 -12.02
N ALA A 15 -9.54 4.77 -12.95
CA ALA A 15 -10.18 5.80 -13.77
C ALA A 15 -10.93 6.84 -12.92
N GLN A 16 -11.72 6.39 -11.94
CA GLN A 16 -12.43 7.29 -11.04
C GLN A 16 -11.50 8.21 -10.24
N LEU A 17 -10.37 7.69 -9.76
CA LEU A 17 -9.39 8.48 -9.02
C LEU A 17 -8.72 9.52 -9.94
N ARG A 18 -8.41 9.16 -11.19
CA ARG A 18 -7.91 10.12 -12.19
C ARG A 18 -8.90 11.25 -12.44
N ASP A 19 -10.18 10.93 -12.64
CA ASP A 19 -11.24 11.92 -12.85
C ASP A 19 -11.42 12.85 -11.64
N VAL A 20 -11.19 12.34 -10.42
CA VAL A 20 -11.21 13.17 -9.20
C VAL A 20 -10.02 14.14 -9.20
N VAL A 21 -8.80 13.66 -9.48
CA VAL A 21 -7.59 14.49 -9.50
C VAL A 21 -7.69 15.58 -10.57
N GLU A 22 -8.19 15.24 -11.76
CA GLU A 22 -8.43 16.21 -12.83
C GLU A 22 -9.39 17.32 -12.37
N ARG A 23 -10.53 16.95 -11.79
CA ARG A 23 -11.52 17.93 -11.32
C ARG A 23 -11.00 18.79 -10.17
N LEU A 24 -10.20 18.24 -9.26
CA LEU A 24 -9.55 19.02 -8.19
C LEU A 24 -8.58 20.04 -8.76
N THR A 25 -7.82 19.65 -9.79
CA THR A 25 -6.87 20.53 -10.48
C THR A 25 -7.60 21.63 -11.25
N GLN A 26 -8.64 21.29 -12.01
CA GLN A 26 -9.46 22.23 -12.78
C GLN A 26 -10.20 23.23 -11.87
N ALA A 27 -10.66 22.79 -10.69
CA ALA A 27 -11.27 23.64 -9.69
C ALA A 27 -10.24 24.52 -8.93
N GLY A 28 -8.94 24.33 -9.17
CA GLY A 28 -7.87 25.09 -8.53
C GLY A 28 -7.63 24.71 -7.07
N HIS A 29 -8.12 23.55 -6.62
CA HIS A 29 -7.90 23.01 -5.27
C HIS A 29 -6.51 22.40 -5.09
N TRP A 30 -5.84 22.07 -6.18
CA TRP A 30 -4.45 21.64 -6.20
C TRP A 30 -3.71 22.33 -7.34
N ARG A 31 -2.46 22.73 -7.10
CA ARG A 31 -1.57 23.37 -8.08
C ARG A 31 -0.15 22.79 -7.96
N PRO A 32 0.66 22.86 -9.03
CA PRO A 32 2.07 22.51 -8.93
C PRO A 32 2.77 23.27 -7.80
N GLY A 33 3.39 22.54 -6.88
CA GLY A 33 4.01 23.07 -5.66
C GLY A 33 3.22 22.82 -4.38
N ASP A 34 1.93 22.46 -4.48
CA ASP A 34 1.16 21.97 -3.33
C ASP A 34 1.60 20.55 -2.95
N LEU A 35 1.25 20.13 -1.72
CA LEU A 35 1.43 18.75 -1.29
C LEU A 35 0.61 17.78 -2.15
N GLU A 36 1.07 16.54 -2.25
CA GLU A 36 0.36 15.48 -2.97
C GLU A 36 -1.01 15.17 -2.33
N ILE A 37 -1.95 14.76 -3.18
CA ILE A 37 -3.32 14.43 -2.78
C ILE A 37 -3.33 13.07 -2.10
N LEU A 38 -3.76 13.04 -0.84
CA LEU A 38 -3.84 11.81 -0.04
C LEU A 38 -5.16 11.07 -0.29
N PHE A 39 -5.09 9.85 -0.82
CA PHE A 39 -6.22 8.92 -0.86
C PHE A 39 -6.05 7.84 0.21
N VAL A 40 -7.05 7.71 1.09
CA VAL A 40 -7.11 6.63 2.09
C VAL A 40 -8.08 5.56 1.60
N MET A 41 -7.62 4.31 1.51
CA MET A 41 -8.39 3.19 0.97
C MET A 41 -8.44 2.00 1.92
N ASP A 42 -9.58 1.32 1.94
CA ASP A 42 -9.79 0.12 2.75
C ASP A 42 -9.18 -1.13 2.09
N ALA A 43 -9.16 -2.24 2.83
CA ALA A 43 -8.46 -3.46 2.49
C ALA A 43 -9.01 -4.25 1.28
N GLY A 44 -10.12 -3.80 0.69
CA GLY A 44 -10.70 -4.37 -0.52
C GLY A 44 -10.05 -3.90 -1.83
N TYR A 45 -9.23 -2.84 -1.78
CA TYR A 45 -8.61 -2.27 -2.98
C TYR A 45 -7.22 -2.84 -3.23
N ASP A 46 -6.87 -3.04 -4.51
CA ASP A 46 -5.51 -3.41 -4.91
C ASP A 46 -4.62 -2.17 -4.93
N VAL A 47 -4.11 -1.80 -3.76
CA VAL A 47 -3.26 -0.62 -3.55
C VAL A 47 -1.98 -0.71 -4.40
N ALA A 48 -1.45 -1.92 -4.61
CA ALA A 48 -0.23 -2.12 -5.38
C ALA A 48 -0.46 -1.81 -6.86
N TYR A 49 -1.55 -2.33 -7.44
CA TYR A 49 -1.95 -1.98 -8.80
C TYR A 49 -2.24 -0.48 -8.92
N LEU A 50 -3.03 0.10 -8.00
CA LEU A 50 -3.40 1.52 -8.05
C LEU A 50 -2.18 2.44 -7.93
N SER A 51 -1.18 2.08 -7.12
CA SER A 51 0.07 2.85 -7.00
C SER A 51 0.82 2.90 -8.34
N HIS A 52 0.84 1.79 -9.08
CA HIS A 52 1.42 1.75 -10.42
C HIS A 52 0.57 2.55 -11.42
N ALA A 53 -0.75 2.32 -11.39
CA ALA A 53 -1.69 2.91 -12.33
C ALA A 53 -1.88 4.42 -12.15
N LEU A 54 -1.42 5.02 -11.05
CA LEU A 54 -1.52 6.45 -10.75
C LEU A 54 -0.15 7.12 -10.57
N ALA A 55 0.94 6.45 -10.93
CA ALA A 55 2.31 6.90 -10.68
C ALA A 55 2.70 8.22 -11.38
N ASP A 56 1.92 8.64 -12.37
CA ASP A 56 2.06 9.91 -13.11
C ASP A 56 1.29 11.08 -12.46
N LEU A 57 0.53 10.83 -11.40
CA LEU A 57 -0.28 11.85 -10.72
C LEU A 57 0.33 12.25 -9.37
N PRO A 58 0.06 13.49 -8.89
CA PRO A 58 0.57 13.97 -7.60
C PRO A 58 -0.26 13.40 -6.44
N VAL A 59 -0.19 12.08 -6.23
CA VAL A 59 -1.03 11.36 -5.26
C VAL A 59 -0.22 10.46 -4.35
N VAL A 60 -0.65 10.39 -3.08
CA VAL A 60 -0.17 9.39 -2.11
C VAL A 60 -1.32 8.47 -1.74
N LEU A 61 -1.09 7.17 -1.83
CA LEU A 61 -2.09 6.17 -1.46
C LEU A 61 -1.76 5.58 -0.08
N VAL A 62 -2.69 5.70 0.86
CA VAL A 62 -2.63 5.02 2.15
C VAL A 62 -3.66 3.90 2.15
N GLY A 63 -3.17 2.69 2.00
CA GLY A 63 -4.00 1.49 1.98
C GLY A 63 -4.01 0.76 3.31
N ARG A 64 -5.20 0.41 3.80
CA ARG A 64 -5.33 -0.61 4.83
C ARG A 64 -5.04 -1.96 4.22
N LEU A 65 -4.15 -2.75 4.81
CA LEU A 65 -3.94 -4.13 4.39
C LEU A 65 -4.90 -5.07 5.13
N ARG A 66 -5.38 -6.12 4.45
CA ARG A 66 -6.27 -7.11 5.07
C ARG A 66 -5.49 -7.92 6.11
N SER A 67 -6.10 -8.21 7.23
CA SER A 67 -5.48 -8.96 8.34
C SER A 67 -5.14 -10.42 8.01
N ASP A 68 -5.65 -10.96 6.91
CA ASP A 68 -5.34 -12.31 6.41
C ASP A 68 -4.17 -12.34 5.41
N ARG A 69 -3.52 -11.20 5.14
CA ARG A 69 -2.36 -11.16 4.25
C ARG A 69 -1.12 -11.77 4.89
N VAL A 70 -0.32 -12.38 4.02
CA VAL A 70 1.01 -12.89 4.34
C VAL A 70 2.01 -12.15 3.47
N MET A 71 2.93 -11.46 4.13
CA MET A 71 4.05 -10.78 3.50
C MET A 71 5.33 -11.58 3.73
N PHE A 72 6.39 -11.20 3.03
CA PHE A 72 7.71 -11.80 3.18
C PHE A 72 8.76 -10.71 3.29
N ARG A 73 9.74 -10.92 4.17
CA ARG A 73 10.95 -10.09 4.22
C ARG A 73 11.77 -10.24 2.94
N ASP A 74 12.72 -9.34 2.77
CA ASP A 74 13.81 -9.54 1.82
C ASP A 74 14.50 -10.90 2.11
N PRO A 75 14.69 -11.79 1.11
CA PRO A 75 15.48 -13.01 1.26
C PRO A 75 16.93 -12.77 1.71
N GLY A 76 17.42 -11.53 1.61
CA GLY A 76 18.79 -11.16 1.90
C GLY A 76 19.75 -11.60 0.79
N PRO A 77 21.07 -11.57 1.04
CA PRO A 77 22.07 -11.83 0.00
C PRO A 77 21.91 -13.22 -0.64
N THR A 78 22.04 -13.27 -1.97
CA THR A 78 22.02 -14.52 -2.72
C THR A 78 23.11 -15.47 -2.22
N ARG A 79 22.71 -16.59 -1.62
CA ARG A 79 23.62 -17.67 -1.22
C ARG A 79 23.62 -18.75 -2.30
N SER A 80 24.63 -18.72 -3.17
CA SER A 80 24.96 -19.86 -4.03
C SER A 80 25.65 -20.92 -3.18
N GLY A 81 25.00 -22.06 -2.97
CA GLY A 81 25.65 -23.21 -2.32
C GLY A 81 26.56 -23.96 -3.30
N PRO A 82 27.52 -24.80 -2.81
CA PRO A 82 28.39 -25.61 -3.67
C PRO A 82 27.63 -26.55 -4.62
N LYS A 83 26.39 -26.91 -4.27
CA LYS A 83 25.49 -27.75 -5.07
C LYS A 83 24.68 -26.97 -6.11
N GLY A 84 24.86 -25.65 -6.20
CA GLY A 84 23.99 -24.76 -6.97
C GLY A 84 22.56 -24.71 -6.42
N GLY A 85 21.74 -23.84 -6.99
CA GLY A 85 20.32 -23.71 -6.65
C GLY A 85 19.77 -22.33 -6.98
N ARG A 86 18.47 -22.24 -7.28
CA ARG A 86 17.80 -20.95 -7.49
C ARG A 86 17.84 -20.16 -6.17
N PRO A 87 18.31 -18.90 -6.17
CA PRO A 87 18.27 -18.05 -4.99
C PRO A 87 16.85 -17.96 -4.41
N ARG A 88 16.75 -17.82 -3.08
CA ARG A 88 15.45 -17.60 -2.43
C ARG A 88 14.86 -16.29 -2.95
N ARG A 89 13.58 -16.31 -3.33
CA ARG A 89 12.83 -15.11 -3.72
C ARG A 89 12.28 -14.35 -2.52
N HIS A 90 12.06 -15.04 -1.41
CA HIS A 90 11.37 -14.54 -0.22
C HIS A 90 12.14 -14.89 1.05
N GLY A 91 12.19 -13.95 1.99
CA GLY A 91 12.75 -14.11 3.33
C GLY A 91 11.74 -14.68 4.32
N GLY A 92 11.88 -14.29 5.58
CA GLY A 92 10.97 -14.68 6.66
C GLY A 92 9.51 -14.33 6.36
N VAL A 93 8.61 -15.23 6.76
CA VAL A 93 7.16 -15.05 6.63
C VAL A 93 6.68 -14.06 7.69
N LEU A 94 5.88 -13.09 7.28
CA LEU A 94 5.17 -12.16 8.16
C LEU A 94 3.67 -12.26 7.87
N ALA A 95 2.98 -13.11 8.62
CA ALA A 95 1.53 -13.31 8.49
C ALA A 95 0.79 -12.42 9.48
N PHE A 96 -0.03 -11.48 9.00
CA PHE A 96 -0.72 -10.54 9.87
C PHE A 96 -1.70 -11.20 10.85
N ALA A 97 -2.23 -12.37 10.52
CA ALA A 97 -3.09 -13.14 11.42
C ALA A 97 -2.31 -13.94 12.49
N LYS A 98 -0.98 -13.97 12.45
CA LYS A 98 -0.12 -14.83 13.27
C LYS A 98 1.01 -14.03 13.93
N PRO A 99 0.79 -13.48 15.13
CA PRO A 99 1.78 -12.65 15.82
C PRO A 99 3.12 -13.34 16.08
N ASP A 100 3.14 -14.66 16.22
CA ASP A 100 4.36 -15.48 16.36
C ASP A 100 5.24 -15.50 15.10
N SER A 101 4.69 -15.12 13.95
CA SER A 101 5.46 -14.91 12.72
C SER A 101 6.03 -13.49 12.58
N TRP A 102 5.63 -12.56 13.45
CA TRP A 102 6.07 -11.17 13.33
C TRP A 102 7.53 -11.03 13.77
N HIS A 103 8.27 -10.21 13.04
CA HIS A 103 9.68 -9.94 13.34
C HIS A 103 9.81 -8.72 14.25
N GLU A 104 11.02 -8.46 14.74
CA GLU A 104 11.32 -7.17 15.36
C GLU A 104 11.07 -6.05 14.34
N PRO A 105 10.27 -5.03 14.69
CA PRO A 105 10.01 -3.91 13.80
C PRO A 105 11.30 -3.17 13.43
N ASP A 106 11.48 -2.88 12.14
CA ASP A 106 12.58 -2.00 11.71
C ASP A 106 12.29 -0.55 12.09
N VAL A 107 11.00 -0.17 12.10
CA VAL A 107 10.54 1.18 12.42
C VAL A 107 9.33 1.10 13.34
N THR A 108 9.40 1.83 14.44
CA THR A 108 8.26 2.08 15.32
C THR A 108 7.96 3.57 15.33
N THR A 109 6.70 3.93 15.12
CA THR A 109 6.24 5.31 15.21
C THR A 109 5.19 5.44 16.31
N VAL A 110 5.28 6.54 17.04
CA VAL A 110 4.36 6.87 18.14
C VAL A 110 3.90 8.30 17.93
N THR A 111 2.58 8.51 17.99
CA THR A 111 1.96 9.82 17.89
C THR A 111 0.86 9.92 18.93
N ASP A 112 0.87 11.01 19.70
CA ASP A 112 -0.27 11.37 20.53
C ASP A 112 -1.38 11.95 19.66
N THR A 113 -2.56 11.36 19.75
CA THR A 113 -3.75 11.83 19.03
C THR A 113 -4.67 12.57 20.00
N THR A 114 -5.28 13.64 19.52
CA THR A 114 -6.20 14.47 20.31
C THR A 114 -7.46 13.72 20.75
N ARG A 115 -7.86 12.66 20.04
CA ARG A 115 -9.12 11.93 20.28
C ARG A 115 -8.95 10.48 20.77
N TYR A 116 -7.84 9.83 20.48
CA TYR A 116 -7.66 8.39 20.75
C TYR A 116 -6.48 8.12 21.69
N GLY A 117 -5.84 9.17 22.22
CA GLY A 117 -4.61 9.03 23.00
C GLY A 117 -3.45 8.59 22.11
N LYS A 118 -2.51 7.83 22.68
CA LYS A 118 -1.32 7.35 21.98
C LYS A 118 -1.69 6.35 20.88
N ALA A 119 -1.34 6.69 19.64
CA ALA A 119 -1.32 5.77 18.51
C ALA A 119 0.10 5.26 18.29
N GLU A 120 0.26 3.95 18.14
CA GLU A 120 1.53 3.29 17.91
C GLU A 120 1.42 2.39 16.67
N ALA A 121 2.37 2.54 15.75
CA ALA A 121 2.50 1.68 14.59
C ALA A 121 3.88 1.01 14.64
N ILE A 122 3.86 -0.32 14.69
CA ILE A 122 5.00 -1.22 14.70
C ILE A 122 5.06 -1.93 13.34
N ALA A 123 6.17 -1.78 12.61
CA ALA A 123 6.37 -2.32 11.26
C ALA A 123 7.61 -3.21 11.16
#